data_AF-A0A961VPL9-F1
#
_entry.id   AF-A0A961VPL9-F1
#
_cell.length_a   1.000
_cell.length_b   1.000
_cell.length_c   1.000
_cell.angle_alpha   90.00
_cell.angle_beta   90.00
_cell.angle_gamma   90.00
#
_symmetry.space_group_name_H-M   'P 1'
#
loop_
_entity.id
_entity.type
_entity.pdbx_description
1 polymer ?
#
loop_
_entity_poly.entity_id
_entity_poly.type
_entity_poly.pdbx_seq_one_letter_code
_entity_poly.pdbx_strand_id
1 'polypeptide(L)' 'MADIIPFRRRVEPVFEEDDIDLLTAVDAAIRDLREISARWGEEASRLQAADCLQMLERAFHAAV' A
#
# COMPACT_ATOMS: atom_id res chain seq x y z
N MET A 1 15.50 18.90 42.70
CA MET A 1 14.63 19.51 41.68
C MET A 1 14.39 18.45 40.63
N ALA A 2 13.14 18.19 40.25
CA ALA A 2 12.82 17.14 39.28
C ALA A 2 12.72 17.77 37.89
N ASP A 3 13.53 17.28 36.95
CA ASP A 3 13.43 17.65 35.53
C ASP A 3 12.25 16.90 34.91
N ILE A 4 11.21 17.65 34.56
CA ILE A 4 10.03 17.12 33.87
C ILE A 4 10.34 17.09 32.38
N ILE A 5 10.48 15.90 31.81
CA ILE A 5 10.64 15.73 30.36
C ILE A 5 9.24 15.64 29.73
N PRO A 6 8.79 16.63 28.94
CA PRO A 6 7.50 16.54 28.28
C PRO A 6 7.54 15.49 27.17
N PHE A 7 6.52 14.64 27.13
CA PHE A 7 6.32 13.72 26.01
C PHE A 7 6.15 14.53 24.72
N ARG A 8 6.96 14.23 23.69
CA ARG A 8 6.75 14.82 22.37
C ARG A 8 5.39 14.39 21.85
N ARG A 9 4.53 15.36 21.58
CA ARG A 9 3.25 15.13 20.89
C ARG A 9 3.55 14.42 19.58
N ARG A 10 2.92 13.26 19.37
CA ARG A 10 2.97 12.55 18.09
C ARG A 10 2.37 13.48 17.05
N VAL A 11 3.19 14.00 16.14
CA VAL A 11 2.71 14.73 14.97
C VAL A 11 2.01 13.68 14.14
N GLU A 12 0.68 13.80 14.03
CA GLU A 12 -0.07 13.00 13.07
C GLU A 12 0.46 13.37 11.68
N PRO A 13 0.81 12.38 10.84
CA PRO A 13 1.19 12.69 9.47
C PRO A 13 0.02 13.44 8.85
N VAL A 14 0.30 14.68 8.42
CA VAL A 14 -0.60 15.38 7.52
C VAL A 14 -0.55 14.58 6.24
N PHE A 15 -1.56 13.75 6.02
CA PHE A 15 -1.82 13.21 4.70
C PHE A 15 -2.24 14.43 3.88
N GLU A 16 -1.27 15.07 3.21
CA GLU A 16 -1.60 15.86 2.03
C GLU A 16 -2.38 14.89 1.15
N GLU A 17 -3.61 15.26 0.77
CA GLU A 17 -4.33 14.60 -0.30
C GLU A 17 -3.50 14.85 -1.56
N ASP A 18 -2.39 14.13 -1.70
CA ASP A 18 -1.75 13.95 -2.99
C ASP A 18 -2.88 13.41 -3.87
N ASP A 19 -3.32 14.23 -4.83
CA ASP A 19 -4.22 13.89 -5.93
C ASP A 19 -3.57 12.80 -6.81
N ILE A 20 -3.09 11.73 -6.19
CA ILE A 20 -2.85 10.47 -6.87
C ILE A 20 -4.24 9.97 -7.25
N ASP A 21 -4.51 10.07 -8.53
CA ASP A 21 -5.62 9.42 -9.18
C ASP A 21 -5.67 7.95 -8.72
N LEU A 22 -6.76 7.57 -8.06
CA LEU A 22 -6.92 6.26 -7.41
C LEU A 22 -6.66 5.12 -8.40
N LEU A 23 -7.02 5.31 -9.68
CA LEU A 23 -6.78 4.37 -10.75
C LEU A 23 -5.28 4.17 -10.99
N THR A 24 -4.52 5.26 -11.07
CA THR A 24 -3.05 5.24 -11.17
C THR A 24 -2.40 4.58 -9.95
N ALA A 25 -2.90 4.83 -8.74
CA ALA A 25 -2.42 4.19 -7.51
C ALA A 25 -2.59 2.67 -7.55
N VAL A 26 -3.76 2.22 -8.01
CA VAL A 26 -4.11 0.80 -8.09
C VAL A 26 -3.34 0.10 -9.21
N ASP A 27 -3.15 0.73 -10.37
CA ASP A 27 -2.31 0.18 -11.45
C ASP A 27 -0.84 0.01 -11.00
N ALA A 28 -0.31 0.99 -10.27
CA ALA A 28 1.03 0.91 -9.68
C ALA A 28 1.12 -0.26 -8.67
N ALA A 29 0.15 -0.40 -7.77
CA ALA A 29 0.10 -1.49 -6.79
C ALA A 29 0.03 -2.87 -7.47
N ILE A 30 -0.74 -3.01 -8.55
CA ILE A 30 -0.85 -4.23 -9.36
C ILE A 30 0.50 -4.57 -10.00
N ARG A 31 1.19 -3.58 -10.59
CA ARG A 31 2.50 -3.78 -11.21
C ARG A 31 3.56 -4.21 -10.18
N ASP A 32 3.59 -3.54 -9.03
CA ASP A 32 4.54 -3.84 -7.95
C ASP A 32 4.32 -5.25 -7.39
N LEU A 33 3.06 -5.65 -7.18
CA LEU A 33 2.74 -7.02 -6.75
C LEU A 33 3.21 -8.06 -7.76
N ARG A 34 3.04 -7.83 -9.07
CA ARG A 34 3.54 -8.74 -10.11
C ARG A 34 5.06 -8.82 -10.10
N GLU A 35 5.76 -7.70 -9.94
CA GLU A 35 7.23 -7.68 -9.89
C GLU A 35 7.77 -8.41 -8.64
N ILE A 36 7.16 -8.16 -7.48
CA ILE A 36 7.49 -8.83 -6.21
C ILE A 36 7.26 -10.34 -6.33
N SER A 37 6.12 -10.75 -6.90
CA SER A 37 5.79 -12.17 -7.13
C SER A 37 6.75 -12.87 -8.07
N ALA A 38 7.21 -12.18 -9.12
CA ALA A 38 8.15 -12.73 -10.08
C ALA A 38 9.55 -12.92 -9.45
N ARG A 39 9.92 -12.06 -8.50
CA ARG A 39 11.21 -12.11 -7.79
C ARG A 39 11.22 -13.05 -6.59
N TRP A 40 10.08 -13.26 -5.92
CA TRP A 40 10.00 -14.20 -4.79
C TRP A 40 9.80 -15.64 -5.27
N GLY A 41 10.76 -16.50 -4.92
CA GLY A 41 10.80 -17.91 -5.35
C GLY A 41 9.84 -18.84 -4.62
N GLU A 42 9.13 -18.37 -3.59
CA GLU A 42 8.17 -19.16 -2.84
C GLU A 42 6.77 -19.13 -3.48
N GLU A 43 6.24 -20.32 -3.74
CA GLU A 43 4.94 -20.50 -4.39
C GLU A 43 3.77 -19.89 -3.59
N ALA A 44 3.86 -19.94 -2.25
CA ALA A 44 2.87 -19.30 -1.37
C ALA A 44 2.82 -17.78 -1.57
N SER A 45 3.97 -17.14 -1.78
CA SER A 45 4.08 -15.70 -2.01
C SER A 45 3.52 -15.31 -3.38
N ARG A 46 3.68 -16.16 -4.41
CA ARG A 46 3.06 -15.95 -5.73
C ARG A 46 1.54 -16.05 -5.66
N LEU A 47 1.01 -17.06 -4.97
CA LEU A 47 -0.43 -17.26 -4.76
C LEU A 47 -1.05 -16.06 -4.03
N GLN A 48 -0.46 -15.65 -2.91
CA GLN A 48 -0.97 -14.55 -2.12
C GLN A 48 -0.97 -13.22 -2.89
N ALA A 49 0.06 -12.99 -3.72
CA ALA A 49 0.13 -11.81 -4.55
C ALA A 49 -0.84 -11.87 -5.74
N ALA A 50 -1.10 -13.05 -6.32
CA ALA A 50 -2.15 -13.22 -7.33
C ALA A 50 -3.56 -12.95 -6.77
N ASP A 51 -3.84 -13.36 -5.53
CA ASP A 51 -5.10 -13.06 -4.85
C ASP A 51 -5.25 -11.56 -4.57
N CYS A 52 -4.19 -10.90 -4.09
CA CYS A 52 -4.16 -9.44 -3.92
C CYS A 52 -4.39 -8.70 -5.25
N LEU A 53 -3.76 -9.17 -6.33
CA LEU A 53 -3.93 -8.62 -7.67
C LEU A 53 -5.40 -8.68 -8.10
N GLN A 54 -6.02 -9.83 -7.93
CA GLN A 54 -7.41 -10.06 -8.35
C GLN A 54 -8.40 -9.20 -7.54
N MET A 55 -8.12 -8.98 -6.25
CA MET A 55 -8.91 -8.08 -5.42
C MET A 55 -8.79 -6.61 -5.89
N LEU A 56 -7.57 -6.17 -6.19
CA LEU A 56 -7.30 -4.82 -6.67
C LEU A 56 -7.90 -4.56 -8.06
N GLU A 57 -7.78 -5.51 -8.99
CA GLU A 57 -8.39 -5.42 -10.32
C GLU A 57 -9.92 -5.31 -10.24
N ARG A 58 -10.56 -6.05 -9.32
CA ARG A 58 -12.00 -5.92 -9.07
C ARG A 58 -12.37 -4.55 -8.51
N ALA A 59 -11.60 -4.05 -7.55
CA ALA A 59 -11.84 -2.73 -6.97
C ALA A 59 -11.68 -1.61 -8.01
N PHE A 60 -10.66 -1.73 -8.88
CA PHE A 60 -10.44 -0.82 -10.00
C PHE A 60 -11.63 -0.83 -10.96
N HIS A 61 -12.06 -2.00 -11.42
CA HIS A 61 -13.21 -2.11 -12.33
C HIS A 61 -14.53 -1.66 -11.71
N ALA A 62 -14.69 -1.73 -10.39
CA ALA A 62 -15.88 -1.21 -9.72
C ALA A 62 -15.88 0.32 -9.59
N ALA A 63 -14.71 0.96 -9.71
CA ALA A 63 -14.54 2.41 -9.58
C ALA A 63 -14.60 3.17 -10.93
N VAL A 64 -14.54 2.46 -12.06
CA VAL A 64 -14.66 2.99 -13.43
C VAL A 64 -16.06 2.72 -13.98
#